data_AF-A0AA89C497-F1
#
_entry.id   AF-A0AA89C497-F1
#
_cell.length_a   1.000
_cell.length_b   1.000
_cell.length_c   1.000
_cell.angle_alpha   90.00
_cell.angle_beta   90.00
_cell.angle_gamma   90.00
#
_symmetry.space_group_name_H-M   'P 1'
#
loop_
_entity.id
_entity.type
_entity.pdbx_description
1 polymer ?
#
loop_
_entity_poly.entity_id
_entity_poly.type
_entity_poly.pdbx_seq_one_letter_code
_entity_poly.pdbx_strand_id
1 'polypeptide(L)'
;MTGLFILFTLEGNNEGMDRDKGRGEKGAGGGRKGVGGEERGREEGQMIGRSLVDMQRHVLRILFAVAILCGIKETFSLGLRADRQCISNRAQSFHGRTDWAKAVAKRNLDAGDWKCNLFVAEVLEACYLQVPNRWWWFSPIGANEWANPSSTYLSGCWETCSSSNTQEGDVLAIAGNGGSGHVGIVTVPNSMTTSATRYRVEESDWGFRYDQSPTCWRYNC
;
A
#
# COMPACT_ATOMS: atom_id res chain seq x y z
N MET A 1 6.16 -10.15 12.72
CA MET A 1 6.98 -9.31 13.62
C MET A 1 6.32 -7.95 13.68
N THR A 2 5.87 -7.58 14.87
CA THR A 2 5.08 -6.39 15.20
C THR A 2 5.97 -5.18 15.41
N GLY A 3 5.55 -4.01 14.91
CA GLY A 3 6.17 -2.73 15.25
C GLY A 3 5.88 -1.62 14.26
N LEU A 4 4.63 -1.16 14.17
CA LEU A 4 4.30 0.08 13.46
C LEU A 4 4.25 1.23 14.47
N PHE A 5 5.37 1.93 14.62
CA PHE A 5 5.42 3.24 15.27
C PHE A 5 4.97 4.29 14.26
N ILE A 6 3.77 4.85 14.44
CA ILE A 6 3.39 6.09 13.74
C ILE A 6 3.48 7.23 14.75
N LEU A 7 4.54 8.01 14.63
CA LEU A 7 4.72 9.28 15.30
C LEU A 7 4.09 10.36 14.40
N PHE A 8 2.87 10.81 14.70
CA PHE A 8 2.33 12.02 14.06
C PHE A 8 2.86 13.24 14.81
N THR A 9 3.85 13.92 14.22
CA THR A 9 4.15 15.31 14.53
C THR A 9 3.32 16.17 13.58
N LEU A 10 2.26 16.80 14.10
CA LEU A 10 1.56 17.89 13.43
C LEU A 10 2.21 19.19 13.87
N GLU A 11 3.14 19.70 13.07
CA GLU A 11 3.50 21.11 13.06
C GLU A 11 3.17 21.67 11.68
N GLY A 12 2.01 22.31 11.59
CA GLY A 12 1.73 23.25 10.52
C GLY A 12 2.34 24.59 10.87
N ASN A 13 3.17 25.14 9.98
CA ASN A 13 2.96 26.42 9.30
C ASN A 13 4.28 26.97 8.74
N ASN A 14 4.22 27.33 7.46
CA ASN A 14 4.67 28.61 6.91
C ASN A 14 6.02 29.17 7.40
N GLU A 15 7.02 29.22 6.51
CA GLU A 15 7.54 30.49 5.95
C GLU A 15 8.91 30.34 5.25
N GLY A 16 9.03 31.05 4.13
CA GLY A 16 10.20 31.81 3.69
C GLY A 16 11.59 31.28 4.02
N MET A 17 12.20 30.62 3.05
CA MET A 17 13.64 30.44 3.00
C MET A 17 14.31 31.74 2.55
N ASP A 18 14.73 32.56 3.52
CA ASP A 18 15.65 33.67 3.27
C ASP A 18 16.87 33.59 4.18
N ARG A 19 18.03 33.84 3.58
CA ARG A 19 19.34 33.52 4.12
C ARG A 19 19.81 34.53 5.17
N ASP A 20 20.16 33.98 6.32
CA ASP A 20 21.42 34.18 7.07
C ASP A 20 22.00 35.61 7.17
N LYS A 21 21.81 36.23 8.34
CA LYS A 21 22.68 37.29 8.88
C LYS A 21 22.87 37.12 10.38
N GLY A 22 24.14 37.01 10.77
CA GLY A 22 24.72 37.96 11.72
C GLY A 22 24.45 37.74 13.21
N ARG A 23 25.35 36.98 13.82
CA ARG A 23 25.66 36.84 15.25
C ARG A 23 25.95 38.18 15.95
N GLY A 24 25.45 38.37 17.18
CA GLY A 24 26.10 39.26 18.17
C GLY A 24 25.25 39.83 19.32
N GLU A 25 25.78 39.68 20.56
CA GLU A 25 25.60 40.51 21.78
C GLU A 25 24.37 40.24 22.69
N LYS A 26 24.53 39.71 23.92
CA LYS A 26 25.03 40.26 25.22
C LYS A 26 23.97 41.06 26.04
N GLY A 27 23.79 40.64 27.30
CA GLY A 27 23.15 41.40 28.40
C GLY A 27 22.32 40.46 29.30
N ALA A 28 22.80 39.97 30.45
CA ALA A 28 23.06 40.62 31.74
C ALA A 28 21.84 41.28 32.41
N GLY A 29 21.41 40.76 33.58
CA GLY A 29 20.89 41.60 34.66
C GLY A 29 19.68 41.10 35.46
N GLY A 30 19.87 40.96 36.79
CA GLY A 30 18.89 41.15 37.88
C GLY A 30 17.80 40.07 38.04
N GLY A 31 17.63 39.36 39.17
CA GLY A 31 17.81 39.73 40.56
C GLY A 31 16.52 40.33 41.14
N ARG A 32 15.71 39.53 41.85
CA ARG A 32 14.90 39.99 43.00
C ARG A 32 14.32 38.83 43.82
N LYS A 33 14.51 38.96 45.14
CA LYS A 33 13.96 38.16 46.24
C LYS A 33 12.57 38.68 46.63
N GLY A 34 11.82 37.81 47.31
CA GLY A 34 10.74 38.17 48.24
C GLY A 34 9.33 37.94 47.67
N VAL A 35 8.29 37.62 48.43
CA VAL A 35 8.06 37.50 49.88
C VAL A 35 6.84 36.58 50.02
N GLY A 36 6.75 35.84 51.12
CA GLY A 36 5.59 35.01 51.45
C GLY A 36 4.30 35.81 51.62
N GLY A 37 3.18 35.14 51.36
CA GLY A 37 1.84 35.66 51.58
C GLY A 37 0.89 34.47 51.71
N GLU A 38 0.59 34.14 52.95
CA GLU A 38 -0.42 33.19 53.40
C GLU A 38 -1.82 33.73 53.05
N GLU A 39 -2.57 33.03 52.21
CA GLU A 39 -4.02 33.24 52.06
C GLU A 39 -4.77 31.96 52.41
N ARG A 40 -5.22 31.94 53.67
CA ARG A 40 -6.32 31.10 54.14
C ARG A 40 -7.63 31.63 53.56
N GLY A 41 -8.47 30.69 53.12
CA GLY A 41 -9.91 30.83 53.23
C GLY A 41 -10.64 30.92 51.90
N ARG A 42 -11.01 29.76 51.32
CA ARG A 42 -12.25 29.63 50.53
C ARG A 42 -12.62 28.16 50.23
N GLU A 43 -12.80 27.36 51.26
CA GLU A 43 -13.56 26.11 51.15
C GLU A 43 -15.01 26.41 51.55
N GLU A 44 -15.96 26.26 50.62
CA GLU A 44 -17.40 25.92 50.86
C GLU A 44 -18.31 26.15 49.63
N GLY A 45 -17.79 26.61 48.49
CA GLY A 45 -18.60 26.78 47.26
C GLY A 45 -18.46 25.70 46.18
N GLN A 46 -17.68 24.65 46.41
CA GLN A 46 -17.10 23.84 45.32
C GLN A 46 -17.56 22.37 45.26
N MET A 47 -18.81 22.05 45.62
CA MET A 47 -19.31 20.67 45.50
C MET A 47 -20.40 20.45 44.44
N ILE A 48 -21.03 21.49 43.89
CA ILE A 48 -22.10 21.30 42.89
C ILE A 48 -21.59 21.47 41.44
N GLY A 49 -20.50 22.21 41.23
CA GLY A 49 -19.90 22.42 39.90
C GLY A 49 -19.00 21.30 39.38
N ARG A 50 -18.46 20.44 40.26
CA ARG A 50 -17.54 19.34 39.85
C ARG A 50 -18.29 18.22 39.11
N SER A 51 -19.55 17.98 39.47
CA SER A 51 -20.40 16.96 38.83
C SER A 51 -20.61 17.20 37.34
N LEU A 52 -20.85 18.45 36.93
CA LEU A 52 -21.09 18.77 35.52
C LEU A 52 -19.81 18.71 34.68
N VAL A 53 -18.69 19.18 35.25
CA VAL A 53 -17.38 19.19 34.57
C VAL A 53 -16.81 17.78 34.42
N ASP A 54 -16.99 16.91 35.42
CA ASP A 54 -16.58 15.51 35.33
C ASP A 54 -17.46 14.71 34.36
N MET A 55 -18.76 15.00 34.29
CA MET A 55 -19.65 14.38 33.32
C MET A 55 -19.29 14.78 31.88
N GLN A 56 -18.99 16.06 31.64
CA GLN A 56 -18.51 16.52 30.32
C GLN A 56 -17.17 15.86 29.93
N ARG A 57 -16.25 15.68 30.88
CA ARG A 57 -14.95 15.03 30.63
C ARG A 57 -15.12 13.56 30.27
N HIS A 58 -16.05 12.84 30.89
CA HIS A 58 -16.34 11.45 30.55
C HIS A 58 -17.00 11.30 29.19
N VAL A 59 -17.98 12.16 28.87
CA VAL A 59 -18.63 12.17 27.54
C VAL A 59 -17.60 12.48 26.45
N LEU A 60 -16.71 13.45 26.65
CA LEU A 60 -15.68 13.79 25.66
C LEU A 60 -14.68 12.64 25.43
N ARG A 61 -14.29 11.92 26.50
CA ARG A 61 -13.42 10.74 26.40
C ARG A 61 -14.09 9.59 25.64
N ILE A 62 -15.39 9.36 25.88
CA ILE A 62 -16.17 8.34 25.16
C ILE A 62 -16.28 8.72 23.68
N LEU A 63 -16.60 9.97 23.36
CA LEU A 63 -16.70 10.45 21.98
C LEU A 63 -15.35 10.37 21.25
N PHE A 64 -14.24 10.69 21.92
CA PHE A 64 -12.91 10.59 21.33
C PHE A 64 -12.50 9.13 21.07
N ALA A 65 -12.79 8.22 21.99
CA ALA A 65 -12.56 6.78 21.80
C ALA A 65 -13.41 6.21 20.65
N VAL A 66 -14.68 6.63 20.53
CA VAL A 66 -15.55 6.23 19.41
C VAL A 66 -15.04 6.80 18.09
N ALA A 67 -14.58 8.05 18.04
CA ALA A 67 -14.00 8.65 16.83
C ALA A 67 -12.71 7.92 16.38
N ILE A 68 -11.84 7.54 17.32
CA ILE A 68 -10.66 6.71 17.03
C ILE A 68 -11.10 5.35 16.47
N LEU A 69 -12.06 4.67 17.11
CA LEU A 69 -12.53 3.35 16.65
C LEU A 69 -13.26 3.40 15.29
N CYS A 70 -13.99 4.48 14.99
CA CYS A 70 -14.61 4.69 13.68
C CYS A 70 -13.58 5.03 12.60
N GLY A 71 -12.59 5.89 12.89
CA GLY A 71 -11.53 6.24 11.93
C GLY A 71 -10.64 5.06 11.55
N ILE A 72 -10.38 4.13 12.47
CA ILE A 72 -9.56 2.94 12.19
C ILE A 72 -10.21 2.04 11.13
N LYS A 73 -11.55 1.92 11.09
CA LYS A 73 -12.23 1.06 10.10
C LYS A 73 -12.11 1.56 8.66
N GLU A 74 -12.10 2.88 8.45
CA GLU A 74 -11.93 3.46 7.10
C GLU A 74 -10.47 3.36 6.63
N THR A 75 -9.51 3.42 7.55
CA THR A 75 -8.08 3.38 7.19
C THR A 75 -7.66 2.02 6.61
N PHE A 76 -8.25 0.91 7.07
CA PHE A 76 -7.97 -0.43 6.53
C PHE A 76 -8.54 -0.65 5.12
N SER A 77 -9.70 -0.07 4.80
CA SER A 77 -10.28 -0.18 3.45
C SER A 77 -9.55 0.70 2.42
N LEU A 78 -8.87 1.75 2.88
CA LEU A 78 -8.04 2.62 2.03
C LEU A 78 -6.71 1.96 1.65
N GLY A 79 -6.10 1.16 2.53
CA GLY A 79 -4.88 0.38 2.22
C GLY A 79 -5.09 -0.62 1.08
N LEU A 80 -6.14 -1.45 1.18
CA LEU A 80 -6.48 -2.46 0.15
C LEU A 80 -6.80 -1.89 -1.24
N ARG A 81 -7.36 -0.68 -1.31
CA ARG A 81 -7.60 0.02 -2.59
C ARG A 81 -6.30 0.65 -3.12
N ALA A 82 -5.45 1.15 -2.24
CA ALA A 82 -4.16 1.73 -2.63
C ALA A 82 -3.25 0.68 -3.29
N ASP A 83 -3.24 -0.55 -2.77
CA ASP A 83 -2.35 -1.60 -3.29
C ASP A 83 -2.77 -2.05 -4.69
N ARG A 84 -4.06 -2.29 -4.93
CA ARG A 84 -4.56 -2.70 -6.25
C ARG A 84 -4.43 -1.61 -7.31
N GLN A 85 -4.70 -0.36 -6.93
CA GLN A 85 -4.46 0.78 -7.83
C GLN A 85 -2.96 0.93 -8.13
N CYS A 86 -2.09 0.71 -7.15
CA CYS A 86 -0.65 0.71 -7.38
C CYS A 86 -0.26 -0.35 -8.42
N ILE A 87 -0.73 -1.60 -8.25
CA ILE A 87 -0.43 -2.70 -9.18
C ILE A 87 -0.82 -2.33 -10.61
N SER A 88 -2.07 -1.87 -10.82
CA SER A 88 -2.57 -1.46 -12.13
C SER A 88 -1.78 -0.30 -12.74
N ASN A 89 -1.65 0.81 -12.01
CA ASN A 89 -0.93 2.00 -12.47
C ASN A 89 0.53 1.69 -12.81
N ARG A 90 1.16 0.83 -12.00
CA ARG A 90 2.55 0.46 -12.19
C ARG A 90 2.73 -0.43 -13.41
N ALA A 91 1.83 -1.38 -13.64
CA ALA A 91 1.81 -2.18 -14.86
C ALA A 91 1.67 -1.29 -16.10
N GLN A 92 0.70 -0.37 -16.11
CA GLN A 92 0.51 0.60 -17.21
C GLN A 92 1.75 1.48 -17.43
N SER A 93 2.43 1.92 -16.37
CA SER A 93 3.65 2.74 -16.48
C SER A 93 4.80 2.05 -17.21
N PHE A 94 4.75 0.72 -17.36
CA PHE A 94 5.72 -0.06 -18.12
C PHE A 94 5.30 -0.35 -19.55
N HIS A 95 4.12 0.09 -20.00
CA HIS A 95 3.67 -0.08 -21.38
C HIS A 95 4.74 0.40 -22.38
N GLY A 96 5.01 -0.40 -23.41
CA GLY A 96 6.00 -0.09 -24.44
C GLY A 96 7.44 -0.47 -24.08
N ARG A 97 7.75 -0.74 -22.81
CA ARG A 97 9.11 -1.11 -22.39
C ARG A 97 9.52 -2.49 -22.90
N THR A 98 10.79 -2.64 -23.24
CA THR A 98 11.34 -3.87 -23.82
C THR A 98 12.11 -4.73 -22.82
N ASP A 99 12.28 -4.28 -21.56
CA ASP A 99 13.08 -4.99 -20.57
C ASP A 99 12.59 -6.43 -20.31
N TRP A 100 11.28 -6.67 -20.42
CA TRP A 100 10.65 -8.00 -20.27
C TRP A 100 10.33 -8.68 -21.60
N ALA A 101 10.78 -8.13 -22.72
CA ALA A 101 10.58 -8.77 -24.02
C ALA A 101 11.33 -10.10 -24.06
N LYS A 102 10.77 -11.08 -24.78
CA LYS A 102 11.41 -12.40 -24.96
C LYS A 102 12.84 -12.29 -25.48
N ALA A 103 13.10 -11.34 -26.38
CA ALA A 103 14.42 -11.17 -27.02
C ALA A 103 15.48 -10.49 -26.13
N VAL A 104 15.12 -10.01 -24.94
CA VAL A 104 16.03 -9.26 -24.05
C VAL A 104 16.34 -10.13 -22.83
N ALA A 105 17.62 -10.25 -22.46
CA ALA A 105 18.02 -10.89 -21.21
C ALA A 105 17.69 -9.98 -20.02
N LYS A 106 17.22 -10.54 -18.91
CA LYS A 106 16.86 -9.76 -17.72
C LYS A 106 16.96 -10.60 -16.45
N ARG A 107 17.59 -10.05 -15.42
CA ARG A 107 17.97 -10.78 -14.19
C ARG A 107 18.74 -12.05 -14.55
N ASN A 108 18.25 -13.21 -14.11
CA ASN A 108 18.79 -14.54 -14.34
C ASN A 108 18.08 -15.28 -15.49
N LEU A 109 17.31 -14.58 -16.33
CA LEU A 109 16.65 -15.13 -17.52
C LEU A 109 17.33 -14.64 -18.78
N ASP A 110 17.60 -15.58 -19.69
CA ASP A 110 18.34 -15.31 -20.92
C ASP A 110 17.43 -14.70 -22.00
N ALA A 111 18.06 -14.20 -23.07
CA ALA A 111 17.33 -13.87 -24.28
C ALA A 111 16.76 -15.15 -24.90
N GLY A 112 15.48 -15.14 -25.24
CA GLY A 112 14.71 -16.31 -25.67
C GLY A 112 13.71 -16.80 -24.61
N ASP A 113 13.91 -16.44 -23.34
CA ASP A 113 12.99 -16.83 -22.26
C ASP A 113 11.80 -15.87 -22.15
N TRP A 114 10.62 -16.44 -21.89
CA TRP A 114 9.41 -15.68 -21.57
C TRP A 114 9.51 -15.09 -20.16
N LYS A 115 9.10 -13.83 -20.01
CA LYS A 115 9.27 -13.05 -18.77
C LYS A 115 7.97 -12.47 -18.23
N CYS A 116 6.81 -13.02 -18.64
CA CYS A 116 5.50 -12.56 -18.21
C CYS A 116 5.31 -12.68 -16.69
N ASN A 117 5.78 -13.76 -16.07
CA ASN A 117 5.73 -13.93 -14.62
C ASN A 117 6.74 -13.03 -13.88
N LEU A 118 7.94 -12.82 -14.45
CA LEU A 118 8.91 -11.87 -13.91
C LEU A 118 8.37 -10.44 -13.96
N PHE A 119 7.63 -10.08 -15.02
CA PHE A 119 6.96 -8.78 -15.11
C PHE A 119 5.97 -8.56 -13.97
N VAL A 120 5.09 -9.53 -13.71
CA VAL A 120 4.15 -9.45 -12.59
C VAL A 120 4.89 -9.29 -11.26
N ALA A 121 5.94 -10.08 -11.03
CA ALA A 121 6.75 -9.99 -9.82
C ALA A 121 7.36 -8.59 -9.62
N GLU A 122 7.97 -8.00 -10.65
CA GLU A 122 8.57 -6.66 -10.55
C GLU A 122 7.53 -5.54 -10.36
N VAL A 123 6.31 -5.71 -10.90
CA VAL A 123 5.20 -4.80 -10.62
C VAL A 123 4.81 -4.86 -9.14
N LEU A 124 4.68 -6.07 -8.57
CA LEU A 124 4.37 -6.26 -7.15
C LEU A 124 5.48 -5.71 -6.24
N GLU A 125 6.75 -6.00 -6.55
CA GLU A 125 7.91 -5.45 -5.82
C GLU A 125 7.89 -3.92 -5.82
N ALA A 126 7.57 -3.29 -6.96
CA ALA A 126 7.52 -1.84 -7.07
C ALA A 126 6.37 -1.19 -6.28
N CYS A 127 5.37 -1.98 -5.90
CA CYS A 127 4.31 -1.59 -4.97
C CYS A 127 4.60 -2.00 -3.52
N TYR A 128 5.82 -2.46 -3.22
CA TYR A 128 6.24 -2.96 -1.91
C TYR A 128 5.40 -4.15 -1.40
N LEU A 129 4.83 -4.93 -2.32
CA LEU A 129 4.00 -6.09 -2.01
C LEU A 129 4.83 -7.38 -1.99
N GLN A 130 4.35 -8.37 -1.25
CA GLN A 130 4.99 -9.68 -1.20
C GLN A 130 4.78 -10.42 -2.54
N VAL A 131 5.90 -10.76 -3.20
CA VAL A 131 5.89 -11.60 -4.40
C VAL A 131 5.73 -13.07 -4.03
N PRO A 132 4.77 -13.79 -4.64
CA PRO A 132 4.72 -15.24 -4.57
C PRO A 132 5.96 -15.85 -5.25
N ASN A 133 6.76 -16.58 -4.48
CA ASN A 133 8.01 -17.17 -4.96
C ASN A 133 8.00 -18.69 -4.79
N ARG A 134 8.73 -19.38 -5.67
CA ARG A 134 9.06 -20.80 -5.47
C ARG A 134 10.02 -20.94 -4.29
N TRP A 135 10.13 -22.15 -3.74
CA TRP A 135 11.01 -22.45 -2.61
C TRP A 135 12.43 -21.90 -2.86
N TRP A 136 12.95 -21.14 -1.88
CA TRP A 136 14.14 -20.27 -1.93
C TRP A 136 13.95 -18.99 -2.76
N TRP A 137 14.33 -17.85 -2.16
CA TRP A 137 13.79 -16.50 -2.36
C TRP A 137 14.10 -15.83 -3.72
N PHE A 138 14.53 -16.60 -4.72
CA PHE A 138 15.17 -16.04 -5.93
C PHE A 138 14.35 -16.17 -7.21
N SER A 139 13.25 -16.95 -7.22
CA SER A 139 12.42 -17.11 -8.41
C SER A 139 10.94 -16.86 -8.12
N PRO A 140 10.29 -15.90 -8.80
CA PRO A 140 8.84 -15.80 -8.75
C PRO A 140 8.20 -17.09 -9.28
N ILE A 141 6.97 -17.36 -8.85
CA ILE A 141 6.19 -18.45 -9.43
C ILE A 141 5.98 -18.22 -10.93
N GLY A 142 5.87 -19.30 -11.68
CA GLY A 142 5.63 -19.27 -13.13
C GLY A 142 4.17 -19.03 -13.47
N ALA A 143 3.92 -18.74 -14.75
CA ALA A 143 2.58 -18.49 -15.26
C ALA A 143 1.61 -19.68 -15.05
N ASN A 144 2.11 -20.92 -15.15
CA ASN A 144 1.29 -22.10 -14.88
C ASN A 144 0.88 -22.25 -13.40
N GLU A 145 1.70 -21.76 -12.46
CA GLU A 145 1.30 -21.74 -11.05
C GLU A 145 0.31 -20.62 -10.76
N TRP A 146 0.44 -19.47 -11.42
CA TRP A 146 -0.63 -18.46 -11.41
C TRP A 146 -1.92 -18.99 -12.04
N ALA A 147 -1.83 -19.79 -13.09
CA ALA A 147 -3.01 -20.36 -13.75
C ALA A 147 -3.66 -21.50 -12.96
N ASN A 148 -3.03 -22.02 -11.90
CA ASN A 148 -3.58 -23.08 -11.08
C ASN A 148 -4.48 -22.50 -9.97
N PRO A 149 -5.82 -22.68 -10.01
CA PRO A 149 -6.73 -22.12 -9.00
C PRO A 149 -6.54 -22.68 -7.59
N SER A 150 -5.80 -23.80 -7.43
CA SER A 150 -5.43 -24.39 -6.14
C SER A 150 -3.95 -24.19 -5.80
N SER A 151 -3.29 -23.19 -6.39
CA SER A 151 -1.88 -22.90 -6.15
C SER A 151 -1.60 -22.61 -4.67
N THR A 152 -0.80 -23.46 -4.03
CA THR A 152 -0.42 -23.29 -2.63
C THR A 152 0.50 -22.08 -2.42
N TYR A 153 1.21 -21.63 -3.46
CA TYR A 153 2.06 -20.43 -3.43
C TYR A 153 1.27 -19.13 -3.28
N LEU A 154 -0.02 -19.16 -3.61
CA LEU A 154 -0.92 -18.02 -3.54
C LEU A 154 -1.81 -18.06 -2.28
N SER A 155 -1.62 -19.05 -1.40
CA SER A 155 -2.32 -19.06 -0.11
C SER A 155 -1.88 -17.88 0.77
N GLY A 156 -2.86 -17.14 1.32
CA GLY A 156 -2.62 -15.95 2.15
C GLY A 156 -3.22 -14.69 1.55
N CYS A 157 -2.39 -13.80 1.00
CA CYS A 157 -2.82 -12.49 0.49
C CYS A 157 -3.56 -12.54 -0.86
N TRP A 158 -3.63 -13.70 -1.51
CA TRP A 158 -4.26 -13.82 -2.81
C TRP A 158 -5.49 -14.71 -2.72
N GLU A 159 -6.59 -14.22 -3.28
CA GLU A 159 -7.85 -14.95 -3.36
C GLU A 159 -8.25 -15.11 -4.82
N THR A 160 -8.92 -16.21 -5.15
CA THR A 160 -9.46 -16.40 -6.50
C THR A 160 -10.63 -15.45 -6.74
N CYS A 161 -10.72 -14.91 -7.95
CA CYS A 161 -11.83 -14.05 -8.39
C CYS A 161 -12.54 -14.62 -9.61
N SER A 162 -13.71 -14.06 -9.92
CA SER A 162 -14.41 -14.37 -11.18
C SER A 162 -13.78 -13.58 -12.33
N SER A 163 -13.46 -14.27 -13.44
CA SER A 163 -12.99 -13.62 -14.67
C SER A 163 -14.03 -12.70 -15.32
N SER A 164 -15.31 -12.85 -14.97
CA SER A 164 -16.39 -11.94 -15.39
C SER A 164 -16.57 -10.69 -14.52
N ASN A 165 -15.83 -10.59 -13.40
CA ASN A 165 -15.89 -9.46 -12.47
C ASN A 165 -14.50 -9.11 -11.95
N THR A 166 -13.61 -8.88 -12.91
CA THR A 166 -12.25 -8.43 -12.65
C THR A 166 -12.23 -6.96 -12.23
N GLN A 167 -11.23 -6.60 -11.45
CA GLN A 167 -10.94 -5.24 -10.98
C GLN A 167 -9.51 -4.87 -11.35
N GLU A 168 -9.21 -3.58 -11.36
CA GLU A 168 -7.85 -3.10 -11.56
C GLU A 168 -6.90 -3.74 -10.53
N GLY A 169 -5.73 -4.17 -11.00
CA GLY A 169 -4.71 -4.83 -10.18
C GLY A 169 -4.92 -6.34 -9.98
N ASP A 170 -6.04 -6.91 -10.42
CA ASP A 170 -6.19 -8.38 -10.46
C ASP A 170 -5.15 -8.99 -11.42
N VAL A 171 -4.74 -10.23 -11.16
CA VAL A 171 -3.81 -10.99 -11.99
C VAL A 171 -4.58 -12.08 -12.73
N LEU A 172 -4.49 -12.10 -14.06
CA LEU A 172 -5.07 -13.13 -14.92
C LEU A 172 -3.99 -14.05 -15.46
N ALA A 173 -4.23 -15.36 -15.43
CA ALA A 173 -3.29 -16.35 -15.92
C ALA A 173 -3.97 -17.48 -16.69
N ILE A 174 -3.36 -17.89 -17.81
CA ILE A 174 -3.78 -19.04 -18.62
C ILE A 174 -2.64 -20.05 -18.63
N ALA A 175 -2.96 -21.30 -18.31
CA ALA A 175 -2.00 -22.38 -18.34
C ALA A 175 -1.62 -22.71 -19.79
N GLY A 176 -0.34 -22.96 -20.03
CA GLY A 176 0.17 -23.44 -21.30
C GLY A 176 0.79 -24.83 -21.16
N ASN A 177 0.80 -25.58 -22.27
CA ASN A 177 1.46 -26.87 -22.31
C ASN A 177 2.98 -26.71 -22.19
N GLY A 178 3.65 -27.64 -21.49
CA GLY A 178 5.11 -27.64 -21.37
C GLY A 178 5.71 -26.39 -20.72
N GLY A 179 4.97 -25.72 -19.82
CA GLY A 179 5.45 -24.53 -19.11
C GLY A 179 5.22 -23.20 -19.82
N SER A 180 4.52 -23.19 -20.96
CA SER A 180 4.33 -22.01 -21.82
C SER A 180 3.15 -21.10 -21.42
N GLY A 181 2.73 -21.11 -20.16
CA GLY A 181 1.60 -20.28 -19.71
C GLY A 181 1.85 -18.78 -19.92
N HIS A 182 0.79 -18.00 -19.77
CA HIS A 182 0.87 -16.54 -19.81
C HIS A 182 0.15 -15.92 -18.62
N VAL A 183 0.66 -14.78 -18.16
CA VAL A 183 0.11 -14.04 -17.02
C VAL A 183 0.19 -12.55 -17.30
N GLY A 184 -0.85 -11.82 -16.89
CA GLY A 184 -0.99 -10.38 -17.05
C GLY A 184 -1.75 -9.75 -15.89
N ILE A 185 -1.68 -8.43 -15.81
CA ILE A 185 -2.35 -7.63 -14.78
C ILE A 185 -3.52 -6.90 -15.42
N VAL A 186 -4.69 -6.95 -14.81
CA VAL A 186 -5.88 -6.20 -15.25
C VAL A 186 -5.63 -4.72 -15.03
N THR A 187 -5.67 -3.95 -16.11
CA THR A 187 -5.46 -2.50 -16.10
C THR A 187 -6.74 -1.72 -16.41
N VAL A 188 -7.70 -2.35 -17.08
CA VAL A 188 -9.08 -1.85 -17.19
C VAL A 188 -10.03 -3.00 -16.86
N PRO A 189 -10.95 -2.83 -15.89
CA PRO A 189 -11.87 -3.89 -15.49
C PRO A 189 -12.58 -4.53 -16.68
N ASN A 190 -12.57 -5.86 -16.72
CA ASN A 190 -13.27 -6.70 -17.69
C ASN A 190 -12.91 -6.47 -19.16
N SER A 191 -11.78 -5.83 -19.47
CA SER A 191 -11.48 -5.48 -20.86
C SER A 191 -10.00 -5.45 -21.22
N MET A 192 -9.10 -4.97 -20.35
CA MET A 192 -7.68 -4.82 -20.70
C MET A 192 -6.76 -5.41 -19.64
N THR A 193 -5.71 -6.08 -20.10
CA THR A 193 -4.56 -6.47 -19.30
C THR A 193 -3.27 -5.89 -19.87
N THR A 194 -2.31 -5.61 -18.98
CA THR A 194 -0.92 -5.34 -19.35
C THR A 194 -0.05 -6.54 -19.01
N SER A 195 0.78 -6.98 -19.97
CA SER A 195 1.68 -8.12 -19.79
C SER A 195 2.92 -8.03 -20.69
N ALA A 196 3.97 -8.78 -20.36
CA ALA A 196 5.16 -8.86 -21.19
C ALA A 196 4.97 -9.83 -22.36
N THR A 197 5.16 -9.36 -23.59
CA THR A 197 5.02 -10.16 -24.82
C THR A 197 6.38 -10.48 -25.44
N ARG A 198 6.36 -10.97 -26.69
CA ARG A 198 7.60 -11.26 -27.44
C ARG A 198 8.46 -10.02 -27.63
N TYR A 199 7.85 -8.86 -27.83
CA TYR A 199 8.53 -7.65 -28.30
C TYR A 199 8.63 -6.56 -27.25
N ARG A 200 7.67 -6.47 -26.34
CA ARG A 200 7.56 -5.40 -25.32
C ARG A 200 6.48 -5.75 -24.30
N VAL A 201 6.37 -4.92 -23.26
CA VAL A 201 5.16 -4.85 -22.44
C VAL A 201 4.04 -4.21 -23.25
N GLU A 202 2.89 -4.84 -23.28
CA GLU A 202 1.75 -4.43 -24.09
C GLU A 202 0.47 -4.47 -23.26
N GLU A 203 -0.36 -3.44 -23.45
CA GLU A 203 -1.74 -3.42 -22.96
C GLU A 203 -2.65 -3.91 -24.10
N SER A 204 -3.48 -4.91 -23.83
CA SER A 204 -4.36 -5.52 -24.82
C SER A 204 -5.56 -6.20 -24.14
N ASP A 205 -6.48 -6.72 -24.95
CA ASP A 205 -7.63 -7.51 -24.50
C ASP A 205 -7.28 -8.96 -24.10
N TRP A 206 -6.00 -9.31 -23.96
CA TRP A 206 -5.60 -10.64 -23.52
C TRP A 206 -6.21 -10.96 -22.14
N GLY A 207 -6.71 -12.18 -21.99
CA GLY A 207 -7.45 -12.65 -20.82
C GLY A 207 -8.97 -12.47 -20.96
N PHE A 208 -9.43 -11.65 -21.90
CA PHE A 208 -10.86 -11.34 -22.10
C PHE A 208 -11.40 -11.79 -23.46
N ARG A 209 -10.58 -12.43 -24.30
CA ARG A 209 -11.00 -12.94 -25.61
C ARG A 209 -11.92 -14.16 -25.43
N TYR A 210 -12.83 -14.37 -26.39
CA TYR A 210 -13.90 -15.37 -26.29
C TYR A 210 -13.40 -16.83 -26.14
N ASP A 211 -12.18 -17.12 -26.59
CA ASP A 211 -11.54 -18.44 -26.54
C ASP A 211 -10.63 -18.60 -25.31
N GLN A 212 -10.66 -17.66 -24.38
CA GLN A 212 -9.81 -17.63 -23.20
C GLN A 212 -10.61 -17.83 -21.92
N SER A 213 -10.03 -18.61 -21.01
CA SER A 213 -10.59 -18.87 -19.68
C SER A 213 -9.46 -18.74 -18.64
N PRO A 214 -9.09 -17.51 -18.26
CA PRO A 214 -8.02 -17.30 -17.29
C PRO A 214 -8.48 -17.62 -15.87
N THR A 215 -7.55 -18.09 -15.06
CA THR A 215 -7.66 -18.03 -13.60
C THR A 215 -7.40 -16.60 -13.16
N CYS A 216 -8.27 -16.07 -12.31
CA CYS A 216 -8.19 -14.72 -11.77
C CYS A 216 -7.76 -14.77 -10.30
N TRP A 217 -6.79 -13.92 -9.94
CA TRP A 217 -6.32 -13.72 -8.58
C TRP A 217 -6.42 -12.25 -8.17
N ARG A 218 -6.89 -12.01 -6.95
CA ARG A 218 -7.03 -10.69 -6.37
C ARG A 218 -6.21 -10.60 -5.09
N TYR A 219 -5.48 -9.51 -4.95
CA TYR A 219 -4.73 -9.19 -3.74
C TYR A 219 -5.67 -8.62 -2.67
N ASN A 220 -5.67 -9.22 -1.47
CA ASN A 220 -6.57 -8.94 -0.34
C ASN A 220 -5.85 -8.84 1.02
N CYS A 221 -4.52 -8.68 1.00
CA CYS A 221 -3.82 -7.95 2.07
C CYS A 221 -3.89 -6.46 1.65
#